data_AF-A0AAJ4R7T6-F1
#
_entry.id   AF-A0AAJ4R7T6-F1
#
_cell.length_a   1.000
_cell.length_b   1.000
_cell.length_c   1.000
_cell.angle_alpha   90.00
_cell.angle_beta   90.00
_cell.angle_gamma   90.00
#
_symmetry.space_group_name_H-M   'P 1'
#
loop_
_entity.id
_entity.type
_entity.pdbx_description
1 polymer ?
#
loop_
_entity_poly.entity_id
_entity_poly.type
_entity_poly.pdbx_seq_one_letter_code
_entity_poly.pdbx_strand_id
1 'polypeptide(L)' 'MLADADEPLSPKQVFDRLRERVPAWERARTDDWEGTWTRRVERLLEWAVLFGLAKRAGDGYRAA' A
#
# COMPACT_ATOMS: atom_id res chain seq x y z
N MET A 1 0.86 -9.11 -5.05
CA MET A 1 0.77 -7.69 -5.49
C MET A 1 -0.70 -7.36 -5.78
N LEU A 2 -1.08 -6.13 -6.19
CA LEU A 2 -2.48 -5.82 -6.56
C LEU A 2 -2.98 -6.70 -7.71
N ALA A 3 -2.10 -7.05 -8.65
CA ALA A 3 -2.43 -7.88 -9.81
C ALA A 3 -2.77 -9.34 -9.45
N ASP A 4 -2.32 -9.82 -8.29
CA ASP A 4 -2.51 -11.20 -7.84
C ASP A 4 -3.66 -11.32 -6.82
N ALA A 5 -4.47 -10.27 -6.66
CA ALA A 5 -5.54 -10.21 -5.67
C ALA A 5 -6.91 -10.29 -6.35
N ASP A 6 -7.71 -11.27 -5.93
CA ASP A 6 -9.09 -11.45 -6.41
C ASP A 6 -10.03 -10.36 -5.88
N GLU A 7 -9.75 -9.85 -4.67
CA GLU A 7 -10.51 -8.80 -4.01
C GLU A 7 -9.71 -7.48 -3.89
N PRO A 8 -10.37 -6.32 -3.86
CA PRO A 8 -9.73 -5.05 -3.57
C PRO A 8 -8.96 -5.08 -2.24
N LEU A 9 -7.78 -4.46 -2.23
CA LEU A 9 -6.94 -4.40 -1.04
C LEU A 9 -6.92 -3.00 -0.47
N SER A 10 -7.12 -2.90 0.84
CA SER A 10 -6.85 -1.68 1.60
C SER A 10 -5.35 -1.33 1.59
N PRO A 11 -4.99 -0.05 1.84
CA PRO A 11 -3.59 0.36 1.99
C PRO A 11 -2.82 -0.46 3.04
N LYS A 12 -3.50 -0.83 4.14
CA LYS A 12 -2.91 -1.66 5.20
C LYS A 12 -2.55 -3.05 4.68
N GLN A 13 -3.45 -3.71 3.96
CA GLN A 13 -3.17 -5.04 3.39
C GLN A 13 -2.05 -4.99 2.34
N VAL A 14 -1.95 -3.91 1.55
CA VAL A 14 -0.84 -3.72 0.61
C VAL A 14 0.47 -3.49 1.38
N PHE A 15 0.45 -2.68 2.44
CA PHE A 15 1.60 -2.48 3.32
C PHE A 15 2.05 -3.79 3.98
N ASP A 16 1.14 -4.61 4.51
CA ASP A 16 1.47 -5.87 5.16
C ASP A 16 2.24 -6.82 4.22
N ARG A 17 1.90 -6.82 2.92
CA ARG A 17 2.62 -7.58 1.88
C ARG A 17 4.02 -7.02 1.57
N LEU A 18 4.25 -5.73 1.81
CA LEU A 18 5.54 -5.07 1.62
C LEU A 18 6.38 -5.03 2.91
N ARG A 19 5.78 -5.32 4.06
CA ARG A 19 6.34 -5.14 5.40
C ARG A 19 7.73 -5.74 5.56
N GLU A 20 7.92 -6.96 5.07
CA GLU A 20 9.20 -7.69 5.16
C GLU A 20 10.30 -7.08 4.29
N ARG A 21 9.93 -6.31 3.26
CA ARG A 21 10.87 -5.60 2.38
C ARG A 21 11.30 -4.25 2.95
N VAL A 22 10.64 -3.76 4.00
CA VAL A 22 10.97 -2.49 4.65
C VAL A 22 12.27 -2.67 5.46
N PRO A 23 13.34 -1.93 5.13
CA PRO A 23 14.62 -2.07 5.83
C PRO A 23 14.52 -1.79 7.34
N ALA A 24 15.35 -2.47 8.13
CA ALA A 24 15.37 -2.31 9.59
C ALA A 24 15.60 -0.85 10.03
N TRP A 25 16.49 -0.12 9.35
CA TRP A 25 16.75 1.29 9.67
C TRP A 25 15.51 2.17 9.47
N GLU A 26 14.63 1.82 8.53
CA GLU A 26 13.42 2.59 8.26
C GLU A 26 12.33 2.29 9.29
N ARG A 27 12.29 1.05 9.79
CA ARG A 27 11.44 0.64 10.94
C ARG A 27 11.88 1.30 12.25
N ALA A 28 13.18 1.52 12.44
CA ALA A 28 13.73 2.16 13.63
C ALA A 28 13.61 3.70 13.61
N ARG A 29 13.09 4.30 12.53
CA ARG A 29 13.11 5.76 12.34
C ARG A 29 12.07 6.51 13.18
N THR A 30 10.97 5.84 13.53
CA THR A 30 9.85 6.40 14.30
C THR A 30 9.12 5.26 15.01
N ASP A 31 8.52 5.53 16.16
CA ASP A 31 7.71 4.54 16.87
C ASP A 31 6.48 4.09 16.05
N ASP A 32 5.85 5.00 15.29
CA ASP A 32 4.76 4.72 14.34
C ASP A 32 5.26 4.55 12.89
N TRP A 33 6.28 3.70 12.69
CA TRP A 33 6.78 3.45 11.33
C TRP A 33 5.73 2.76 10.46
N GLU A 34 4.91 1.88 11.04
CA GLU A 34 3.87 1.13 10.32
C GLU A 34 2.76 2.04 9.79
N GLY A 35 2.24 2.95 10.63
CA GLY A 35 1.27 3.94 10.19
C GLY A 35 1.86 4.89 9.15
N THR A 36 3.12 5.28 9.32
CA THR A 36 3.83 6.14 8.34
C THR A 36 3.96 5.45 6.99
N TRP A 37 4.31 4.17 6.97
CA TRP A 37 4.39 3.38 5.75
C TRP A 37 3.03 3.07 5.13
N THR A 38 2.01 2.80 5.93
CA THR A 38 0.64 2.60 5.44
C THR A 38 0.12 3.85 4.73
N ARG A 39 0.32 5.04 5.31
CA ARG A 39 -0.01 6.34 4.68
C ARG A 39 0.81 6.58 3.40
N ARG A 40 2.07 6.11 3.37
CA ARG A 40 2.92 6.19 2.17
C ARG A 40 2.39 5.29 1.06
N VAL A 41 1.98 4.06 1.39
CA VAL A 41 1.37 3.11 0.45
C VAL A 41 0.07 3.69 -0.11
N GLU A 42 -0.80 4.23 0.73
CA GLU A 42 -2.03 4.88 0.28
C GLU A 42 -1.75 5.98 -0.75
N ARG A 43 -0.81 6.89 -0.47
CA ARG A 43 -0.43 7.93 -1.44
C ARG A 43 0.07 7.35 -2.77
N LEU A 44 0.86 6.28 -2.74
CA LEU A 44 1.34 5.63 -3.96
C LEU A 44 0.20 4.96 -4.74
N LEU A 45 -0.78 4.39 -4.06
CA LEU A 45 -1.97 3.81 -4.67
C LEU A 45 -2.84 4.88 -5.34
N GLU A 46 -3.01 6.04 -4.71
CA GLU A 46 -3.72 7.17 -5.31
C GLU A 46 -2.99 7.71 -6.56
N TRP A 47 -1.66 7.76 -6.55
CA TRP A 47 -0.89 8.05 -7.77
C TRP A 47 -1.10 6.97 -8.85
N ALA A 48 -1.10 5.69 -8.47
CA ALA A 48 -1.36 4.61 -9.41
C ALA A 48 -2.76 4.72 -10.04
N VAL A 49 -3.77 5.16 -9.28
CA VAL A 49 -5.11 5.47 -9.82
C VAL A 49 -5.04 6.63 -10.81
N LEU A 50 -4.37 7.72 -10.45
CA LEU A 50 -4.23 8.89 -11.32
C LEU A 50 -3.55 8.54 -12.66
N PHE A 51 -2.57 7.63 -12.64
CA PHE A 51 -1.88 7.14 -13.84
C PHE A 51 -2.59 5.99 -14.55
N GLY A 52 -3.77 5.56 -14.08
CA GLY A 52 -4.54 4.47 -14.69
C GLY A 52 -3.94 3.07 -14.49
N LEU A 53 -3.03 2.90 -13.53
CA LEU A 53 -2.41 1.61 -13.16
C LEU A 53 -3.25 0.82 -12.14
N ALA A 54 -4.11 1.50 -11.40
CA ALA A 54 -5.01 0.92 -10.41
C ALA A 54 -6.39 1.59 -10.47
N LYS A 55 -7.37 0.98 -9.80
CA LYS A 55 -8.72 1.52 -9.63
C LYS A 55 -9.11 1.44 -8.15
N ARG A 56 -9.80 2.48 -7.66
CA ARG A 56 -10.53 2.41 -6.38
C ARG A 56 -11.74 1.48 -6.53
N ALA A 57 -11.94 0.61 -5.56
CA ALA A 57 -13.08 -0.28 -5.48
C ALA A 57 -13.53 -0.36 -4.01
N GLY A 58 -14.62 0.35 -3.68
CA GLY A 58 -15.04 0.55 -2.29
C GLY A 58 -13.99 1.33 -1.49
N ASP A 59 -13.57 0.75 -0.38
CA ASP A 59 -12.50 1.24 0.50
C ASP A 59 -11.09 0.73 0.11
N GLY A 60 -11.01 -0.11 -0.93
CA GLY A 60 -9.76 -0.73 -1.39
C GLY A 60 -9.34 -0.34 -2.80
N TYR A 61 -8.26 -0.97 -3.25
CA TYR A 61 -7.64 -0.78 -4.56
C TYR A 61 -7.48 -2.12 -5.26
N ARG A 62 -7.66 -2.13 -6.58
CA ARG A 62 -7.35 -3.26 -7.45
C ARG A 62 -6.52 -2.80 -8.64
N ALA A 63 -5.79 -3.71 -9.27
CA ALA A 63 -5.14 -3.42 -10.55
C ALA A 63 -6.17 -3.01 -11.61
N ALA A 64 -5.75 -2.16 -12.56
CA ALA A 64 -6.63 -1.66 -13.62
C ALA A 64 -7.17 -2.76 -14.54
#